data_AF-A0A916GPS9-F1
#
_entry.id   AF-A0A916GPS9-F1
#
_cell.length_a   1.000
_cell.length_b   1.000
_cell.length_c   1.000
_cell.angle_alpha   90.00
_cell.angle_beta   90.00
_cell.angle_gamma   90.00
#
_symmetry.space_group_name_H-M   'P 1'
#
loop_
_entity.id
_entity.type
_entity.pdbx_description
1 polymer ?
#
loop_
_entity_poly.entity_id
_entity_poly.type
_entity_poly.pdbx_seq_one_letter_code
_entity_poly.pdbx_strand_id
1 'polypeptide(L)' 'ARFARRLGLPVTLAEIGGDAGDGEALLRIGALTCAAPYIGNFPVRLDPPAVAAAIRAADGIGRAAAA' A
#
# COMPACT_ATOMS: atom_id res chain seq x y z
N ALA A 1 8.28 -0.94 -8.44
CA ALA A 1 7.56 -1.95 -9.24
C ALA A 1 8.48 -2.81 -10.13
N ARG A 2 9.18 -2.26 -11.15
CA ARG A 2 9.92 -3.08 -12.15
C ARG A 2 10.92 -4.09 -11.56
N PHE A 3 11.77 -3.69 -10.62
CA PHE A 3 12.74 -4.61 -9.98
C PHE A 3 12.06 -5.71 -9.16
N ALA A 4 11.13 -5.35 -8.27
CA ALA A 4 10.36 -6.31 -7.47
C ALA A 4 9.66 -7.36 -8.34
N ARG A 5 9.03 -6.93 -9.44
CA ARG A 5 8.40 -7.83 -10.42
C ARG A 5 9.40 -8.79 -11.09
N ARG A 6 10.62 -8.32 -11.43
CA ARG A 6 11.68 -9.19 -11.98
C ARG A 6 12.09 -10.31 -11.02
N LEU A 7 11.93 -10.09 -9.72
CA LEU A 7 12.18 -11.08 -8.68
C LEU A 7 10.96 -11.96 -8.38
N GLY A 8 9.84 -11.78 -9.08
CA GLY A 8 8.59 -12.49 -8.81
C GLY A 8 7.85 -12.02 -7.56
N LEU A 9 8.19 -10.84 -7.02
CA LEU A 9 7.47 -10.26 -5.89
C LEU A 9 6.20 -9.54 -6.36
N PRO A 10 5.11 -9.58 -5.57
CA PRO A 10 3.88 -8.88 -5.90
C PRO A 10 4.09 -7.36 -5.85
N VAL A 11 3.44 -6.67 -6.78
CA VAL A 11 3.48 -5.20 -6.92
C VAL A 11 2.09 -4.57 -6.95
N THR A 12 1.03 -5.38 -6.89
CA THR A 12 -0.38 -4.99 -6.80
C THR A 12 -1.06 -5.72 -5.65
N LEU A 13 -2.17 -5.16 -5.15
CA LEU A 13 -3.02 -5.82 -4.14
C LEU A 13 -3.65 -7.10 -4.69
N ALA A 14 -4.03 -7.12 -5.98
CA ALA A 14 -4.63 -8.29 -6.60
C ALA A 14 -3.72 -9.55 -6.53
N GLU A 15 -2.41 -9.38 -6.65
CA GLU A 15 -1.42 -10.48 -6.57
C GLU A 15 -1.29 -11.07 -5.16
N ILE A 16 -1.73 -10.37 -4.12
CA ILE A 16 -1.80 -10.85 -2.74
C ILE A 16 -3.24 -11.15 -2.29
N GLY A 17 -4.20 -11.16 -3.21
CA GLY A 17 -5.62 -11.43 -2.92
C GLY A 17 -6.39 -10.25 -2.31
N GLY A 18 -5.87 -9.03 -2.44
CA GLY A 18 -6.52 -7.81 -1.99
C GLY A 18 -7.17 -7.01 -3.12
N ASP A 19 -7.96 -5.99 -2.75
CA ASP A 19 -8.62 -5.06 -3.67
C ASP A 19 -8.27 -3.60 -3.32
N ALA A 20 -7.76 -2.86 -4.30
CA ALA A 20 -7.45 -1.42 -4.15
C ALA A 20 -8.71 -0.52 -4.17
N GLY A 21 -9.84 -1.05 -4.65
CA GLY A 21 -11.14 -0.39 -4.65
C GLY A 21 -11.83 -0.38 -3.29
N ASP A 22 -11.48 -1.32 -2.40
CA ASP A 22 -12.08 -1.43 -1.07
C ASP A 22 -11.54 -0.33 -0.13
N GLY A 23 -12.21 0.81 -0.11
CA GLY A 23 -11.80 1.93 0.71
C GLY A 23 -11.93 1.74 2.21
N GLU A 24 -12.89 0.92 2.65
CA GLU A 24 -13.07 0.64 4.07
C GLU A 24 -11.93 -0.23 4.59
N ALA A 25 -11.61 -1.32 3.87
CA ALA A 25 -10.47 -2.17 4.20
C ALA A 25 -9.15 -1.39 4.22
N LEU A 26 -8.93 -0.51 3.25
CA LEU A 26 -7.71 0.31 3.20
C LEU A 26 -7.60 1.30 4.36
N LEU A 27 -8.71 1.92 4.78
CA LEU A 27 -8.73 2.75 5.98
C LEU A 27 -8.48 1.92 7.24
N ARG A 28 -9.02 0.71 7.32
CA ARG A 28 -8.76 -0.21 8.42
C ARG A 28 -7.29 -0.62 8.50
N ILE A 29 -6.66 -0.94 7.37
CA ILE A 29 -5.22 -1.20 7.27
C ILE A 29 -4.45 0.03 7.75
N GLY A 30 -4.80 1.23 7.27
CA GLY A 30 -4.17 2.47 7.70
C GLY A 30 -4.24 2.68 9.22
N ALA A 31 -5.39 2.40 9.84
CA ALA A 31 -5.56 2.52 11.29
C ALA A 31 -4.65 1.54 12.06
N LEU A 32 -4.55 0.29 11.60
CA LEU A 32 -3.66 -0.71 12.19
C LEU A 32 -2.18 -0.34 12.01
N THR A 33 -1.80 0.14 10.83
CA THR A 33 -0.43 0.62 10.54
C THR A 33 -0.05 1.80 11.42
N CYS A 34 -0.93 2.79 11.58
CA CYS A 34 -0.69 3.96 12.42
C CYS A 34 -0.62 3.64 13.93
N ALA A 35 -1.14 2.51 14.36
CA ALA A 35 -1.03 2.04 15.75
C ALA A 35 0.32 1.35 16.04
N ALA A 36 1.06 0.94 15.01
CA ALA A 36 2.33 0.24 15.18
C ALA A 36 3.47 1.20 15.55
N PRO A 37 4.38 0.84 16.48
CA PRO A 37 5.41 1.76 16.97
C PRO A 37 6.42 2.19 15.89
N TYR A 38 6.70 1.32 14.92
CA TYR A 38 7.70 1.59 13.87
C TYR A 38 7.25 2.64 12.84
N ILE A 39 5.94 2.89 12.69
CA ILE A 39 5.45 3.92 11.77
C ILE A 39 5.86 5.32 12.23
N GLY A 40 6.08 5.49 13.54
CA GLY A 40 6.55 6.73 14.16
C GLY A 40 7.99 7.09 13.83
N ASN A 41 8.74 6.20 13.19
CA ASN A 41 10.10 6.49 12.71
C ASN A 41 10.11 7.35 11.44
N PHE A 42 8.97 7.56 10.79
CA PHE A 42 8.88 8.47 9.65
C PHE A 42 9.15 9.91 10.11
N PRO A 43 9.84 10.73 9.28
CA PRO A 43 10.12 12.13 9.60
C PRO A 43 8.86 13.01 9.62
N VAL A 44 7.74 12.46 9.15
CA VAL A 44 6.43 13.11 9.12
C VAL A 44 5.41 12.22 9.83
N ARG A 45 4.42 12.83 10.48
CA ARG A 45 3.30 12.09 11.06
C ARG A 45 2.43 11.56 9.93
N LEU A 46 2.23 10.24 9.92
CA LEU A 46 1.30 9.57 9.01
C LEU A 46 -0.02 9.31 9.72
N ASP A 47 -1.12 9.54 9.01
CA ASP A 47 -2.48 9.22 9.44
C ASP A 47 -3.09 8.10 8.57
N PRO A 48 -4.19 7.47 9.02
CA PRO A 48 -4.81 6.37 8.27
C PRO A 48 -5.20 6.73 6.83
N PRO A 49 -5.78 7.92 6.54
CA PRO A 49 -6.03 8.34 5.15
C PRO A 49 -4.78 8.41 4.28
N ALA A 50 -3.66 8.94 4.81
CA ALA A 50 -2.40 9.01 4.08
C ALA A 50 -1.86 7.61 3.75
N VAL A 51 -1.92 6.67 4.70
CA VAL A 51 -1.51 5.28 4.48
C VAL A 51 -2.39 4.61 3.42
N ALA A 52 -3.72 4.75 3.53
CA ALA A 52 -4.66 4.20 2.55
C ALA A 52 -4.42 4.77 1.13
N ALA A 53 -4.18 6.07 1.03
CA ALA A 53 -3.85 6.73 -0.23
C ALA A 53 -2.52 6.22 -0.82
N ALA A 54 -1.50 6.05 0.03
CA ALA A 54 -0.21 5.51 -0.38
C ALA A 54 -0.32 4.07 -0.91
N ILE A 55 -1.12 3.22 -0.27
CA ILE A 55 -1.39 1.85 -0.74
C ILE A 55 -2.05 1.87 -2.12
N ARG A 56 -3.11 2.69 -2.32
CA ARG A 56 -3.76 2.82 -3.64
C ARG A 56 -2.81 3.33 -4.71
N ALA A 57 -1.97 4.31 -4.37
CA ALA A 57 -1.00 4.86 -5.29
C ALA A 57 0.07 3.82 -5.69
N ALA A 58 0.57 3.06 -4.71
CA ALA A 58 1.53 1.98 -4.95
C ALA A 58 0.96 0.89 -5.87
N ASP A 59 -0.29 0.50 -5.65
CA ASP A 59 -1.00 -0.46 -6.51
C ASP A 59 -1.21 0.10 -7.94
N GLY A 60 -1.57 1.37 -8.07
CA GLY A 60 -1.64 2.06 -9.37
C GLY A 60 -0.30 2.07 -10.11
N ILE A 61 0.80 2.32 -9.41
CA ILE A 61 2.17 2.23 -9.97
C ILE A 61 2.49 0.79 -10.39
N GLY A 62 2.07 -0.20 -9.60
CA GLY A 62 2.21 -1.63 -9.91
C GLY A 62 1.53 -2.00 -11.23
N ARG A 63 0.26 -1.63 -11.39
CA ARG A 63 -0.52 -1.86 -12.62
C ARG A 63 0.08 -1.13 -13.83
N ALA A 64 0.50 0.13 -13.67
CA ALA A 64 1.11 0.89 -14.76
C ALA A 64 2.46 0.29 -15.21
N ALA A 65 3.19 -0.36 -14.30
CA ALA A 65 4.43 -1.06 -14.64
C ALA A 65 4.20 -2.43 -15.31
N ALA A 66 2.95 -2.93 -15.30
CA ALA A 66 2.54 -4.18 -15.94
C ALA A 66 2.11 -3.99 -17.40
N ALA A 67 1.61 -2.81 -17.75
CA ALA A 67 1.42 -2.34 -19.13
C ALA A 67 2.78 -2.13 -19.85
#